data_AF-A0A3N5T0J6-F1
#
_entry.id   AF-A0A3N5T0J6-F1
#
_cell.length_a   1.000
_cell.length_b   1.000
_cell.length_c   1.000
_cell.angle_alpha   90.00
_cell.angle_beta   90.00
_cell.angle_gamma   90.00
#
_symmetry.space_group_name_H-M   'P 1'
#
loop_
_entity.id
_entity.type
_entity.pdbx_description
1 polymer ?
#
loop_
_entity_poly.entity_id
_entity_poly.type
_entity_poly.pdbx_seq_one_letter_code
_entity_poly.pdbx_strand_id
1 'polypeptide(L)'
;MNNASSVSITSWAAWAPGVRTREDWQAWARGELEIEATNEVPGLEFLPSLFKRRFSQLSKMVLQVGHSLVPEGGQIPCIFASHYGEVGRQYQISKGLLDAGEVSPSAFSLSVFNTPAFLLSIAEGNHSAGSALFAGRSGLAVAILEMLGFLKSRPGRECMVIFADEYMPAAYQSL
;
A
#
# COMPACT_ATOMS: atom_id res chain seq x y z
N MET A 1 8.96 32.14 -20.33
CA MET A 1 7.85 31.18 -20.13
C MET A 1 8.23 30.28 -18.97
N ASN A 2 7.75 30.56 -17.75
CA ASN A 2 7.96 29.70 -16.58
C ASN A 2 6.59 29.43 -15.96
N ASN A 3 5.88 28.42 -16.47
CA ASN A 3 4.74 27.83 -15.78
C ASN A 3 5.21 26.47 -15.23
N ALA A 4 6.06 26.51 -14.21
CA ALA A 4 6.24 25.32 -13.40
C ALA A 4 4.96 25.17 -12.56
N SER A 5 4.09 24.23 -12.95
CA SER A 5 3.00 23.80 -12.10
C SER A 5 3.63 23.24 -10.82
N SER A 6 3.46 23.95 -9.71
CA SER A 6 3.94 23.49 -8.42
C SER A 6 2.97 22.46 -7.85
N VAL A 7 3.51 21.46 -7.17
CA VAL A 7 2.76 20.47 -6.40
C VAL A 7 3.28 20.51 -4.98
N SER A 8 2.38 20.42 -4.01
CA SER A 8 2.71 20.37 -2.58
C SER A 8 2.19 19.08 -1.96
N ILE A 9 2.89 18.61 -0.93
CA ILE A 9 2.44 17.52 -0.06
C ILE A 9 1.71 18.17 1.11
N THR A 10 0.42 17.89 1.26
CA THR A 10 -0.42 18.46 2.34
C THR A 10 -0.33 17.64 3.63
N SER A 11 -0.17 16.33 3.52
CA SER A 11 -0.03 15.39 4.63
C SER A 11 0.78 14.15 4.21
N TRP A 12 1.35 13.45 5.18
CA TRP A 12 2.04 12.18 4.96
C TRP A 12 1.91 11.27 6.20
N ALA A 13 1.92 9.97 5.95
CA ALA A 13 1.90 8.93 6.97
C ALA A 13 2.77 7.77 6.48
N ALA A 14 3.39 7.06 7.41
CA ALA A 14 4.22 5.90 7.11
C ALA A 14 4.14 4.90 8.26
N TRP A 15 4.28 3.62 7.94
CA TRP A 15 4.28 2.53 8.91
C TRP A 15 5.18 1.41 8.42
N ALA A 16 6.01 0.87 9.31
CA ALA A 16 6.79 -0.34 9.08
C ALA A 16 6.99 -1.09 10.42
N PRO A 17 7.33 -2.39 10.39
CA PRO A 17 7.66 -3.12 11.62
C PRO A 17 8.80 -2.45 12.40
N GLY A 18 8.59 -2.23 13.70
CA GLY A 18 9.53 -1.49 14.55
C GLY A 18 9.65 0.03 14.30
N VAL A 19 8.99 0.60 13.27
CA VAL A 19 9.06 2.03 12.93
C VAL A 19 7.65 2.60 12.78
N ARG A 20 7.12 3.18 13.87
CA ARG A 20 5.68 3.51 13.97
C ARG A 20 5.41 4.99 14.16
N THR A 21 6.24 5.67 14.94
CA THR A 21 6.06 7.08 15.30
C THR A 21 6.86 8.00 14.39
N ARG A 22 6.57 9.31 14.46
CA ARG A 22 7.35 10.32 13.72
C ARG A 22 8.83 10.28 14.15
N GLU A 23 9.07 10.10 15.43
CA GLU A 23 10.39 10.00 16.04
C GLU A 23 11.13 8.77 15.51
N ASP A 24 10.46 7.62 15.43
CA ASP A 24 11.03 6.39 14.84
C ASP A 24 11.44 6.62 13.38
N TRP A 25 10.56 7.23 12.57
CA TRP A 25 10.86 7.53 11.17
C TRP A 25 12.02 8.49 10.99
N GLN A 26 12.16 9.47 11.90
CA GLN A 26 13.31 10.37 11.89
C GLN A 26 14.60 9.66 12.31
N ALA A 27 14.55 8.76 13.29
CA ALA A 27 15.70 7.93 13.69
C ALA A 27 16.11 6.98 12.55
N TRP A 28 15.14 6.34 11.90
CA TRP A 28 15.39 5.50 10.72
C TRP A 28 16.01 6.30 9.57
N ALA A 29 15.51 7.50 9.28
CA ALA A 29 16.08 8.36 8.24
C ALA A 29 17.52 8.82 8.55
N ARG A 30 17.92 8.83 9.82
CA ARG A 30 19.30 9.10 10.27
C ARG A 30 20.17 7.84 10.36
N GLY A 31 19.60 6.64 10.13
CA GLY A 31 20.31 5.36 10.28
C GLY A 31 20.49 4.89 11.73
N GLU A 32 19.71 5.45 12.67
CA GLU A 32 19.75 5.11 14.10
C GLU A 32 18.77 3.99 14.47
N LEU A 33 17.86 3.66 13.54
CA LEU A 33 16.84 2.63 13.68
C LEU A 33 16.72 1.87 12.36
N GLU A 34 16.50 0.56 12.43
CA GLU A 34 16.25 -0.29 11.27
C GLU A 34 14.80 -0.75 11.25
N ILE A 35 14.25 -0.95 10.05
CA ILE A 35 12.96 -1.60 9.89
C ILE A 35 13.15 -3.09 10.21
N GLU A 36 12.37 -3.60 11.13
CA GLU A 36 12.47 -5.00 11.56
C GLU A 36 11.99 -5.95 10.45
N ALA A 37 12.75 -7.01 10.18
CA ALA A 37 12.36 -8.08 9.26
C ALA A 37 11.36 -9.06 9.89
N THR A 38 10.22 -8.54 10.38
CA THR A 38 9.20 -9.31 11.09
C THR A 38 7.85 -9.24 10.37
N ASN A 39 6.95 -10.17 10.71
CA ASN A 39 5.57 -10.20 10.23
C ASN A 39 4.63 -9.33 11.10
N GLU A 40 5.17 -8.30 11.76
CA GLU A 40 4.37 -7.38 12.56
C GLU A 40 3.29 -6.72 11.68
N VAL A 41 2.11 -6.47 12.23
CA VAL A 41 1.01 -5.81 11.51
C VAL A 41 0.46 -4.65 12.34
N PRO A 42 -0.03 -3.57 11.72
CA PRO A 42 -0.70 -2.51 12.45
C PRO A 42 -2.00 -3.03 13.10
N GLY A 43 -2.39 -2.37 14.19
CA GLY A 43 -3.55 -2.77 14.98
C GLY A 43 -4.88 -2.66 14.24
N LEU A 44 -5.05 -1.65 13.38
CA LEU A 44 -6.29 -1.35 12.64
C LEU A 44 -7.52 -1.32 13.57
N GLU A 45 -7.50 -0.42 14.55
CA GLU A 45 -8.56 -0.28 15.57
C GLU A 45 -9.90 0.20 14.97
N PHE A 46 -9.84 0.90 13.84
CA PHE A 46 -11.00 1.37 13.09
C PHE A 46 -11.75 0.26 12.33
N LEU A 47 -11.23 -0.97 12.29
CA LEU A 47 -11.85 -2.11 11.60
C LEU A 47 -12.28 -3.22 12.57
N PRO A 48 -13.46 -3.86 12.33
CA PRO A 48 -13.87 -5.05 13.06
C PRO A 48 -12.85 -6.19 12.92
N SER A 49 -12.60 -6.92 14.01
CA SER A 49 -11.60 -8.00 14.06
C SER A 49 -11.80 -9.10 13.01
N LEU A 50 -13.05 -9.44 12.68
CA LEU A 50 -13.35 -10.43 11.65
C LEU A 50 -12.88 -10.01 10.26
N PHE A 51 -12.94 -8.71 9.95
CA PHE A 51 -12.57 -8.19 8.64
C PHE A 51 -11.06 -8.26 8.41
N LYS A 52 -10.27 -7.91 9.43
CA LYS A 52 -8.80 -7.86 9.33
C LYS A 52 -8.09 -9.22 9.38
N ARG A 53 -8.75 -10.30 9.79
CA ARG A 53 -8.14 -11.66 9.88
C ARG A 53 -7.67 -12.21 8.53
N ARG A 54 -8.31 -11.83 7.43
CA ARG A 54 -8.03 -12.34 6.07
C ARG A 54 -7.05 -11.50 5.26
N PHE A 55 -6.57 -10.38 5.80
CA PHE A 55 -5.68 -9.44 5.08
C PHE A 55 -4.20 -9.77 5.29
N SER A 56 -3.39 -9.56 4.25
CA SER A 56 -1.92 -9.65 4.31
C SER A 56 -1.33 -8.58 5.20
N GLN A 57 -0.04 -8.70 5.49
CA GLN A 57 0.73 -7.62 6.10
C GLN A 57 0.66 -6.37 5.21
N LEU A 58 0.95 -6.49 3.89
CA LEU A 58 0.85 -5.37 2.95
C LEU A 58 -0.48 -4.63 3.02
N SER A 59 -1.60 -5.36 2.86
CA SER A 59 -2.93 -4.77 2.89
C SER A 59 -3.21 -4.05 4.22
N LYS A 60 -2.74 -4.59 5.35
CA LYS A 60 -2.91 -3.95 6.66
C LYS A 60 -2.06 -2.68 6.80
N MET A 61 -0.83 -2.67 6.29
CA MET A 61 0.02 -1.48 6.28
C MET A 61 -0.63 -0.35 5.46
N VAL A 62 -1.11 -0.67 4.26
CA VAL A 62 -1.80 0.27 3.38
C VAL A 62 -3.07 0.83 4.03
N LEU A 63 -3.86 -0.03 4.68
CA LEU A 63 -5.03 0.39 5.44
C LEU A 63 -4.67 1.37 6.56
N GLN A 64 -3.62 1.09 7.34
CA GLN A 64 -3.20 1.95 8.45
C GLN A 64 -2.78 3.35 7.98
N VAL A 65 -1.91 3.42 6.97
CA VAL A 65 -1.40 4.72 6.48
C VAL A 65 -2.48 5.47 5.71
N GLY A 66 -3.30 4.77 4.92
CA GLY A 66 -4.39 5.37 4.17
C GLY A 66 -5.46 5.97 5.09
N HIS A 67 -5.90 5.23 6.10
CA HIS A 67 -6.87 5.72 7.09
C HIS A 67 -6.36 6.98 7.82
N SER A 68 -5.06 7.07 8.08
CA SER A 68 -4.45 8.23 8.74
C SER A 68 -4.42 9.48 7.86
N LEU A 69 -4.64 9.35 6.55
CA LEU A 69 -4.56 10.43 5.57
C LEU A 69 -5.93 10.85 5.03
N VAL A 70 -6.93 9.98 5.08
CA VAL A 70 -8.27 10.25 4.56
C VAL A 70 -9.11 10.91 5.65
N PRO A 71 -9.57 12.16 5.45
CA PRO A 71 -10.54 12.78 6.36
C PRO A 71 -11.83 11.97 6.41
N GLU A 72 -12.57 12.04 7.52
CA GLU A 72 -13.86 11.34 7.63
C GLU A 72 -14.80 11.70 6.47
N GLY A 73 -15.28 10.68 5.74
CA GLY A 73 -16.11 10.85 4.54
C GLY A 73 -15.37 11.35 3.29
N GLY A 74 -14.05 11.46 3.34
CA GLY A 74 -13.19 11.95 2.26
C GLY A 74 -13.26 11.09 1.00
N GLN A 75 -13.35 11.75 -0.16
CA GLN A 75 -13.38 11.10 -1.48
C GLN A 75 -12.11 11.46 -2.24
N ILE A 76 -11.00 10.80 -1.86
CA ILE A 76 -9.65 11.09 -2.37
C ILE A 76 -9.19 9.92 -3.28
N PRO A 77 -8.96 10.16 -4.58
CA PRO A 77 -8.33 9.17 -5.47
C PRO A 77 -7.04 8.60 -4.88
N CYS A 78 -6.92 7.28 -4.86
CA CYS A 78 -5.72 6.59 -4.41
C CYS A 78 -4.92 6.06 -5.59
N ILE A 79 -3.66 6.49 -5.71
CA ILE A 79 -2.65 5.94 -6.63
C ILE A 79 -1.78 5.02 -5.79
N PHE A 80 -2.01 3.71 -5.92
CA PHE A 80 -1.22 2.69 -5.25
C PHE A 80 -0.10 2.20 -6.17
N ALA A 81 1.09 2.06 -5.63
CA ALA A 81 2.22 1.45 -6.32
C ALA A 81 2.98 0.51 -5.40
N SER A 82 3.52 -0.55 -5.99
CA SER A 82 4.25 -1.58 -5.28
C SER A 82 5.22 -2.28 -6.23
N HIS A 83 6.33 -2.80 -5.73
CA HIS A 83 7.21 -3.66 -6.51
C HIS A 83 6.59 -5.04 -6.72
N TYR A 84 5.98 -5.62 -5.67
CA TYR A 84 5.62 -7.04 -5.69
C TYR A 84 4.13 -7.30 -5.43
N GLY A 85 3.39 -6.31 -4.95
CA GLY A 85 1.99 -6.43 -4.56
C GLY A 85 1.81 -7.51 -3.49
N GLU A 86 0.72 -8.29 -3.62
CA GLU A 86 0.34 -9.38 -2.71
C GLU A 86 1.22 -10.64 -2.88
N VAL A 87 2.54 -10.48 -2.94
CA VAL A 87 3.50 -11.55 -3.27
C VAL A 87 3.47 -12.71 -2.28
N GLY A 88 3.30 -12.43 -0.97
CA GLY A 88 3.18 -13.47 0.03
C GLY A 88 1.93 -14.31 -0.19
N ARG A 89 0.80 -13.67 -0.54
CA ARG A 89 -0.45 -14.36 -0.87
C ARG A 89 -0.32 -15.18 -2.15
N GLN A 90 0.28 -14.62 -3.20
CA GLN A 90 0.49 -15.30 -4.47
C GLN A 90 1.36 -16.55 -4.28
N TYR A 91 2.43 -16.47 -3.48
CA TYR A 91 3.24 -17.62 -3.13
C TYR A 91 2.43 -18.74 -2.47
N GLN A 92 1.58 -18.41 -1.48
CA GLN A 92 0.72 -19.43 -0.83
C GLN A 92 -0.28 -20.06 -1.79
N ILE A 93 -0.83 -19.30 -2.74
CA ILE A 93 -1.72 -19.83 -3.78
C ILE A 93 -0.96 -20.79 -4.70
N SER A 94 0.21 -20.40 -5.20
CA SER A 94 1.04 -21.27 -6.05
C SER A 94 1.43 -22.55 -5.32
N LYS A 95 1.80 -22.44 -4.04
CA LYS A 95 2.10 -23.60 -3.21
C LYS A 95 0.89 -24.52 -3.03
N GLY A 96 -0.28 -23.98 -2.71
CA GLY A 96 -1.50 -24.77 -2.56
C GLY A 96 -1.91 -25.50 -3.84
N LEU A 97 -1.76 -24.84 -5.00
CA LEU A 97 -2.01 -25.46 -6.29
C LEU A 97 -1.05 -26.63 -6.57
N LEU A 98 0.23 -26.48 -6.24
CA LEU A 98 1.23 -27.53 -6.43
C LEU A 98 1.04 -28.70 -5.45
N ASP A 99 0.74 -28.42 -4.19
CA ASP A 99 0.65 -29.42 -3.13
C ASP A 99 -0.68 -30.19 -3.15
N ALA A 100 -1.79 -29.49 -3.46
CA ALA A 100 -3.15 -30.02 -3.32
C ALA A 100 -3.99 -29.97 -4.61
N GLY A 101 -3.52 -29.33 -5.68
CA GLY A 101 -4.26 -29.22 -6.94
C GLY A 101 -5.45 -28.25 -6.90
N GLU A 102 -5.61 -27.49 -5.81
CA GLU A 102 -6.74 -26.60 -5.59
C GLU A 102 -6.31 -25.17 -5.26
N VAL A 103 -7.15 -24.20 -5.64
CA VAL A 103 -6.98 -22.79 -5.28
C VAL A 103 -8.24 -22.32 -4.56
N SER A 104 -8.07 -21.78 -3.36
CA SER A 104 -9.18 -21.16 -2.63
C SER A 104 -9.65 -19.89 -3.35
N PRO A 105 -10.94 -19.80 -3.74
CA PRO A 105 -11.48 -18.61 -4.40
C PRO A 105 -11.36 -17.34 -3.55
N SER A 106 -11.46 -17.48 -2.23
CA SER A 106 -11.32 -16.34 -1.30
C SER A 106 -9.87 -15.89 -1.14
N ALA A 107 -8.90 -16.82 -1.23
CA ALA A 107 -7.49 -16.45 -1.24
C ALA A 107 -7.12 -15.72 -2.54
N PHE A 108 -7.63 -16.22 -3.67
CA PHE A 108 -7.40 -15.64 -5.00
C PHE A 108 -7.99 -14.23 -5.15
N SER A 109 -9.21 -14.00 -4.66
CA SER A 109 -9.84 -12.67 -4.76
C SER A 109 -9.07 -11.57 -4.03
N LEU A 110 -8.27 -11.93 -3.03
CA LEU A 110 -7.42 -11.00 -2.31
C LEU A 110 -5.97 -10.96 -2.86
N SER A 111 -5.58 -11.84 -3.78
CA SER A 111 -4.18 -11.91 -4.27
C SER A 111 -3.88 -11.01 -5.46
N VAL A 112 -4.86 -10.22 -5.91
CA VAL A 112 -4.69 -9.33 -7.04
C VAL A 112 -3.90 -8.10 -6.62
N PHE A 113 -3.14 -7.54 -7.55
CA PHE A 113 -2.17 -6.48 -7.26
C PHE A 113 -2.81 -5.23 -6.63
N ASN A 114 -4.05 -4.90 -7.02
CA ASN A 114 -4.78 -3.75 -6.51
C ASN A 114 -5.50 -3.99 -5.18
N THR A 115 -5.43 -5.20 -4.59
CA THR A 115 -6.15 -5.53 -3.34
C THR A 115 -5.90 -4.52 -2.21
N PRO A 116 -4.67 -4.06 -1.91
CA PRO A 116 -4.46 -3.11 -0.82
C PRO A 116 -5.24 -1.80 -1.00
N ALA A 117 -5.21 -1.23 -2.21
CA ALA A 117 -5.93 -0.01 -2.55
C ALA A 117 -7.46 -0.20 -2.52
N PHE A 118 -7.92 -1.35 -3.00
CA PHE A 118 -9.34 -1.72 -2.99
C PHE A 118 -9.89 -1.93 -1.58
N LEU A 119 -9.13 -2.58 -0.69
CA LEU A 119 -9.53 -2.75 0.70
C LEU A 119 -9.59 -1.41 1.42
N LEU A 120 -8.64 -0.51 1.14
CA LEU A 120 -8.68 0.85 1.65
C LEU A 120 -9.93 1.61 1.16
N SER A 121 -10.27 1.52 -0.12
CA SER A 121 -11.47 2.19 -0.63
C SER A 121 -12.76 1.66 0.03
N ILE A 122 -12.83 0.36 0.32
CA ILE A 122 -13.95 -0.22 1.08
C ILE A 122 -13.97 0.28 2.53
N ALA A 123 -12.82 0.25 3.20
CA ALA A 123 -12.72 0.64 4.60
C ALA A 123 -13.14 2.10 4.84
N GLU A 124 -12.76 3.00 3.93
CA GLU A 124 -13.07 4.44 4.00
C GLU A 124 -14.40 4.83 3.35
N GLY A 125 -15.13 3.89 2.72
CA GLY A 125 -16.31 4.25 1.92
C GLY A 125 -15.98 5.20 0.76
N ASN A 126 -14.78 5.07 0.20
CA ASN A 126 -14.27 5.95 -0.85
C ASN A 126 -14.62 5.39 -2.24
N HIS A 127 -15.37 6.17 -3.01
CA HIS A 127 -15.84 5.83 -4.35
C HIS A 127 -15.06 6.53 -5.46
N SER A 128 -13.97 7.23 -5.11
CA SER A 128 -13.11 7.90 -6.09
C SER A 128 -12.36 6.88 -6.95
N ALA A 129 -12.22 7.18 -8.25
CA ALA A 129 -11.42 6.37 -9.14
C ALA A 129 -9.94 6.42 -8.73
N GLY A 130 -9.35 5.27 -8.40
CA GLY A 130 -7.93 5.10 -8.10
C GLY A 130 -7.20 4.30 -9.19
N SER A 131 -5.88 4.18 -9.04
CA SER A 131 -5.03 3.36 -9.91
C SER A 131 -4.09 2.49 -9.07
N ALA A 132 -3.65 1.37 -9.65
CA ALA A 132 -2.68 0.46 -9.05
C ALA A 132 -1.58 0.17 -10.07
N LEU A 133 -0.33 0.42 -9.70
CA LEU A 133 0.81 0.49 -10.60
C LEU A 133 1.91 -0.49 -10.18
N PHE A 134 2.35 -1.32 -11.10
CA PHE A 134 3.58 -2.09 -10.93
C PHE A 134 4.78 -1.14 -11.03
N ALA A 135 5.52 -0.98 -9.94
CA ALA A 135 6.60 0.00 -9.84
C ALA A 135 7.86 -0.44 -10.60
N GLY A 136 8.12 -1.75 -10.67
CA GLY A 136 9.33 -2.31 -11.26
C GLY A 136 10.60 -1.62 -10.74
N ARG A 137 11.62 -1.47 -11.60
CA ARG A 137 12.89 -0.80 -11.24
C ARG A 137 12.75 0.71 -10.99
N SER A 138 11.65 1.30 -11.43
CA SER A 138 11.40 2.74 -11.31
C SER A 138 10.85 3.14 -9.94
N GLY A 139 10.40 2.17 -9.13
CA GLY A 139 9.97 2.39 -7.75
C GLY A 139 8.91 3.49 -7.64
N LEU A 140 9.06 4.34 -6.62
CA LEU A 140 8.14 5.45 -6.34
C LEU A 140 7.97 6.41 -7.52
N ALA A 141 8.95 6.53 -8.42
CA ALA A 141 8.89 7.49 -9.52
C ALA A 141 7.69 7.25 -10.44
N VAL A 142 7.26 5.99 -10.64
CA VAL A 142 6.07 5.67 -11.45
C VAL A 142 4.80 6.26 -10.83
N ALA A 143 4.65 6.15 -9.51
CA ALA A 143 3.51 6.69 -8.80
C ALA A 143 3.49 8.22 -8.84
N ILE A 144 4.67 8.86 -8.75
CA ILE A 144 4.81 10.31 -8.88
C ILE A 144 4.44 10.77 -10.30
N LEU A 145 4.86 10.06 -11.34
CA LEU A 145 4.49 10.39 -12.72
C LEU A 145 2.98 10.29 -12.94
N GLU A 146 2.33 9.24 -12.43
CA GLU A 146 0.88 9.09 -12.47
C GLU A 146 0.18 10.23 -11.72
N MET A 147 0.66 10.57 -10.52
CA MET A 147 0.15 11.69 -9.71
C MET A 147 0.24 13.01 -10.46
N LEU A 148 1.40 13.31 -11.08
CA LEU A 148 1.57 14.52 -11.88
C LEU A 148 0.61 14.56 -13.08
N GLY A 149 0.41 13.43 -13.77
CA GLY A 149 -0.57 13.30 -14.85
C GLY A 149 -2.01 13.53 -14.35
N PHE A 150 -2.35 12.95 -13.20
CA PHE A 150 -3.64 13.11 -12.55
C PHE A 150 -3.91 14.59 -12.20
N LEU A 151 -2.98 15.26 -11.52
CA LEU A 151 -3.12 16.65 -11.08
C LEU A 151 -3.18 17.61 -12.27
N LYS A 152 -2.36 17.37 -13.31
CA LYS A 152 -2.38 18.19 -14.54
C LYS A 152 -3.69 18.06 -15.31
N SER A 153 -4.26 16.85 -15.37
CA SER A 153 -5.54 16.61 -16.05
C SER A 153 -6.74 17.08 -15.22
N ARG A 154 -6.56 17.32 -13.91
CA ARG A 154 -7.62 17.73 -12.98
C ARG A 154 -7.16 18.84 -12.04
N PRO A 155 -7.01 20.09 -12.55
CA PRO A 155 -6.57 21.21 -11.72
C PRO A 155 -7.43 21.42 -10.47
N GLY A 156 -6.78 21.73 -9.34
CA GLY A 156 -7.46 21.98 -8.06
C GLY A 156 -7.96 20.72 -7.34
N ARG A 157 -7.64 19.52 -7.84
CA ARG A 157 -7.90 18.25 -7.15
C ARG A 157 -6.66 17.78 -6.40
N GLU A 158 -6.88 16.99 -5.37
CA GLU A 158 -5.87 16.25 -4.65
C GLU A 158 -5.99 14.75 -4.93
N CYS A 159 -4.91 14.02 -4.66
CA CYS A 159 -4.88 12.57 -4.69
C CYS A 159 -3.90 12.06 -3.64
N MET A 160 -4.14 10.85 -3.15
CA MET A 160 -3.25 10.15 -2.25
C MET A 160 -2.36 9.22 -3.05
N VAL A 161 -1.07 9.20 -2.74
CA VAL A 161 -0.10 8.27 -3.32
C VAL A 161 0.38 7.34 -2.22
N ILE A 162 0.21 6.03 -2.41
CA ILE A 162 0.68 5.00 -1.47
C ILE A 162 1.70 4.13 -2.20
N PHE A 163 2.90 4.07 -1.64
CA PHE A 163 3.95 3.15 -2.05
C PHE A 163 4.20 2.16 -0.92
N ALA A 164 3.97 0.88 -1.16
CA ALA A 164 4.13 -0.13 -0.10
C ALA A 164 4.51 -1.49 -0.67
N ASP A 165 5.29 -2.24 0.10
CA ASP A 165 5.69 -3.61 -0.17
C ASP A 165 5.72 -4.40 1.15
N GLU A 166 5.64 -5.72 1.05
CA GLU A 166 5.94 -6.65 2.14
C GLU A 166 7.24 -7.40 1.85
N TYR A 167 7.82 -8.04 2.87
CA TYR A 167 9.02 -8.84 2.69
C TYR A 167 8.76 -10.00 1.71
N MET A 168 9.73 -10.21 0.83
CA MET A 168 9.68 -11.34 -0.10
C MET A 168 9.67 -12.66 0.66
N PRO A 169 8.80 -13.62 0.29
CA PRO A 169 8.86 -14.98 0.80
C PRO A 169 10.27 -15.56 0.66
N ALA A 170 10.74 -16.29 1.67
CA ALA A 170 12.09 -16.86 1.71
C ALA A 170 12.44 -17.66 0.43
N ALA A 171 11.46 -18.35 -0.15
CA ALA A 171 11.62 -19.11 -1.39
C ALA A 171 12.00 -18.25 -2.62
N TYR A 172 11.73 -16.95 -2.59
CA TYR A 172 12.09 -16.01 -3.67
C TYR A 172 13.33 -15.18 -3.37
N GLN A 173 13.87 -15.22 -2.14
CA GLN A 173 15.06 -14.45 -1.77
C GLN A 173 16.35 -15.00 -2.38
N SER A 174 16.34 -16.25 -2.83
CA SER A 174 17.49 -16.90 -3.47
C SER A 174 17.44 -16.91 -5.00
N LEU A 175 16.46 -16.22 -5.61
CA LEU A 175 16.32 -16.08 -7.07
C LEU A 175 16.93 -14.75 -7.55
#